data_AF-A0A328UBB2-F1
#
_entry.id   AF-A0A328UBB2-F1
#
_cell.length_a   1.000
_cell.length_b   1.000
_cell.length_c   1.000
_cell.angle_alpha   90.00
_cell.angle_beta   90.00
_cell.angle_gamma   90.00
#
_symmetry.space_group_name_H-M   'P 1'
#
loop_
_entity.id
_entity.type
_entity.pdbx_description
1 polymer ?
#
loop_
_entity_poly.entity_id
_entity_poly.type
_entity_poly.pdbx_seq_one_letter_code
_entity_poly.pdbx_strand_id
1 'polypeptide(L)'
;MLRKRWLWKTFLAAAVYGFLPCWAALLRHGENLNEFILYVLGGKIFSPLNNPPVLLFAFIPTVLLLFLFSDFISGDFEAMAVYILTRAPRPMRCFGPKLLYLAGCIALYSVLGAAASLCAGLASGASPEEFNWRMFTVEVILFFLNNLMLVGLVSISALKTGSFYAFLAVAALHVISILAATFSSGFLKELFCYANPFCQGIYAWHEEASAGFYEPHGKTVFPPAFYSVVYLLLIAGVEYLALRHYLKRADFF
;
A
#
# COMPACT_ATOMS: atom_id res chain seq x y z
N MET A 1 14.12 7.87 -21.28
CA MET A 1 14.71 6.78 -20.48
C MET A 1 14.11 6.68 -19.07
N LEU A 2 13.86 7.80 -18.37
CA LEU A 2 13.31 7.82 -17.00
C LEU A 2 11.97 7.06 -16.82
N ARG A 3 10.99 7.21 -17.73
CA ARG A 3 9.72 6.45 -17.65
C ARG A 3 9.91 4.93 -17.72
N LYS A 4 10.79 4.45 -18.60
CA LYS A 4 11.09 3.01 -18.74
C LYS A 4 11.71 2.42 -17.46
N ARG A 5 12.54 3.20 -16.75
CA ARG A 5 13.13 2.81 -15.45
C ARG A 5 12.04 2.50 -14.41
N TRP A 6 11.05 3.37 -14.29
CA TRP A 6 9.96 3.20 -13.32
C TRP A 6 9.05 2.03 -13.63
N LEU A 7 8.73 1.81 -14.92
CA LEU A 7 7.97 0.63 -15.34
C LEU A 7 8.72 -0.66 -15.03
N TRP A 8 10.02 -0.72 -15.32
CA TRP A 8 10.84 -1.89 -14.97
C TRP A 8 10.85 -2.15 -13.46
N LYS A 9 10.98 -1.11 -12.63
CA LYS A 9 10.89 -1.23 -11.16
C LYS A 9 9.51 -1.75 -10.72
N THR A 10 8.42 -1.28 -11.34
CA THR A 10 7.06 -1.78 -11.11
C THR A 10 6.96 -3.28 -11.44
N PHE A 11 7.45 -3.71 -12.59
CA PHE A 11 7.42 -5.12 -12.99
C PHE A 11 8.29 -5.99 -12.08
N LEU A 12 9.45 -5.51 -11.65
CA LEU A 12 10.31 -6.23 -10.70
C LEU A 12 9.60 -6.41 -9.36
N ALA A 13 9.00 -5.35 -8.81
CA ALA A 13 8.25 -5.42 -7.56
C ALA A 13 7.05 -6.37 -7.68
N ALA A 14 6.30 -6.29 -8.79
CA ALA A 14 5.16 -7.17 -9.06
C ALA A 14 5.58 -8.64 -9.23
N ALA A 15 6.73 -8.91 -9.87
CA ALA A 15 7.27 -10.26 -9.99
C ALA A 15 7.65 -10.84 -8.63
N VAL A 16 8.28 -10.03 -7.77
CA VAL A 16 8.59 -10.43 -6.38
C VAL A 16 7.30 -10.64 -5.58
N TYR A 17 6.29 -9.79 -5.76
CA TYR A 17 4.97 -9.98 -5.16
C TYR A 17 4.36 -11.32 -5.58
N GLY A 18 4.46 -11.71 -6.86
CA GLY A 18 3.90 -12.95 -7.38
C GLY A 18 4.37 -14.23 -6.70
N PHE A 19 5.53 -14.23 -6.03
CA PHE A 19 5.96 -15.37 -5.22
C PHE A 19 5.08 -15.59 -3.99
N LEU A 20 4.53 -14.52 -3.40
CA LEU A 20 3.73 -14.60 -2.19
C LEU A 20 2.41 -15.37 -2.41
N PRO A 21 1.59 -15.06 -3.44
CA PRO A 21 0.42 -15.87 -3.76
C PRO A 21 0.77 -17.31 -4.17
N CYS A 22 1.83 -17.52 -4.96
CA CYS A 22 2.24 -18.88 -5.35
C CYS A 22 2.64 -19.72 -4.14
N TRP A 23 3.31 -19.11 -3.17
CA TRP A 23 3.65 -19.78 -1.92
C TRP A 23 2.41 -20.05 -1.06
N ALA A 24 1.49 -19.09 -0.96
CA ALA A 24 0.23 -19.28 -0.26
C ALA A 24 -0.61 -20.41 -0.87
N ALA A 25 -0.61 -20.55 -2.20
CA ALA A 25 -1.27 -21.61 -2.93
C ALA A 25 -0.77 -23.01 -2.55
N LEU A 26 0.52 -23.15 -2.21
CA LEU A 26 1.09 -24.42 -1.73
C LEU A 26 0.61 -24.78 -0.32
N LEU A 27 0.30 -23.79 0.52
CA LEU A 27 -0.12 -24.00 1.90
C LEU A 27 -1.63 -24.15 2.08
N ARG A 28 -2.42 -23.47 1.23
CA ARG A 28 -3.88 -23.37 1.35
C ARG A 28 -4.57 -23.95 0.13
N HIS A 29 -4.32 -25.24 -0.12
CA HIS A 29 -4.90 -25.97 -1.25
C HIS A 29 -6.40 -26.27 -1.01
N GLY A 30 -7.23 -26.03 -2.03
CA GLY A 30 -8.65 -26.42 -2.01
C GLY A 30 -9.58 -25.56 -1.14
N GLU A 31 -9.12 -24.39 -0.68
CA GLU A 31 -9.98 -23.45 0.06
C GLU A 31 -10.93 -22.66 -0.85
N ASN A 32 -11.87 -21.90 -0.28
CA ASN A 32 -12.69 -20.97 -1.05
C ASN A 32 -11.81 -19.84 -1.63
N LEU A 33 -12.05 -19.45 -2.90
CA LEU A 33 -11.26 -18.42 -3.58
C LEU A 33 -11.32 -17.04 -2.89
N ASN A 34 -12.44 -16.69 -2.25
CA ASN A 34 -12.56 -15.45 -1.46
C ASN A 34 -11.63 -15.48 -0.24
N GLU A 35 -11.57 -16.61 0.46
CA GLU A 35 -10.69 -16.81 1.63
C GLU A 35 -9.22 -16.76 1.25
N PHE A 36 -8.87 -17.37 0.10
CA PHE A 36 -7.52 -17.29 -0.43
C PHE A 36 -7.11 -15.84 -0.73
N ILE A 37 -8.00 -15.08 -1.37
CA ILE A 37 -7.70 -13.68 -1.70
C ILE A 37 -7.63 -12.80 -0.44
N LEU A 38 -8.52 -12.98 0.53
CA LEU A 38 -8.40 -12.30 1.82
C LEU A 38 -7.10 -12.65 2.55
N TYR A 39 -6.61 -13.87 2.36
CA TYR A 39 -5.35 -14.28 2.93
C TYR A 39 -4.16 -13.54 2.35
N VAL A 40 -4.09 -13.46 1.02
CA VAL A 40 -2.94 -12.90 0.31
C VAL A 40 -3.01 -11.38 0.17
N LEU A 41 -4.14 -10.84 -0.27
CA LEU A 41 -4.35 -9.40 -0.47
C LEU A 41 -4.96 -8.74 0.77
N GLY A 42 -5.97 -9.38 1.37
CA GLY A 42 -6.68 -8.84 2.53
C GLY A 42 -5.96 -8.98 3.86
N GLY A 43 -4.69 -9.40 3.83
CA GLY A 43 -3.80 -9.44 4.98
C GLY A 43 -4.19 -10.37 6.12
N LYS A 44 -5.08 -11.38 5.91
CA LYS A 44 -5.23 -12.47 6.91
C LYS A 44 -3.93 -13.25 7.13
N ILE A 45 -2.97 -13.19 6.19
CA ILE A 45 -1.59 -13.68 6.40
C ILE A 45 -0.89 -13.01 7.60
N PHE A 46 -1.40 -11.86 8.06
CA PHE A 46 -0.89 -11.15 9.22
C PHE A 46 -1.65 -11.43 10.53
N SER A 47 -2.45 -12.50 10.59
CA SER A 47 -3.08 -12.96 11.84
C SER A 47 -2.03 -13.45 12.86
N PRO A 48 -2.21 -13.20 14.18
CA PRO A 48 -1.29 -13.66 15.23
C PRO A 48 -1.18 -15.19 15.33
N LEU A 49 -2.11 -15.92 14.71
CA LEU A 49 -2.04 -17.38 14.57
C LEU A 49 -1.03 -17.84 13.50
N ASN A 50 -0.46 -16.93 12.70
CA ASN A 50 0.46 -17.25 11.63
C ASN A 50 1.93 -17.28 12.10
N ASN A 51 2.69 -18.18 11.49
CA ASN A 51 4.09 -18.45 11.83
C ASN A 51 4.97 -17.20 11.57
N PRO A 52 5.76 -16.69 12.54
CA PRO A 52 6.53 -15.44 12.40
C PRO A 52 7.41 -15.28 11.13
N PRO A 53 8.07 -16.33 10.60
CA PRO A 53 8.78 -16.26 9.32
C PRO A 53 7.87 -15.91 8.14
N VAL A 54 6.61 -16.36 8.16
CA VAL A 54 5.60 -16.08 7.13
C VAL A 54 5.25 -14.60 7.10
N LEU A 55 5.16 -13.97 8.28
CA LEU A 55 4.95 -12.53 8.39
C LEU A 55 6.10 -11.75 7.73
N LEU A 56 7.34 -12.17 7.95
CA LEU A 56 8.52 -11.53 7.36
C LEU A 56 8.53 -11.62 5.82
N PHE A 57 8.17 -12.78 5.26
CA PHE A 57 8.06 -12.94 3.81
C PHE A 57 6.97 -12.06 3.19
N ALA A 58 5.86 -11.85 3.91
CA ALA A 58 4.76 -11.02 3.44
C ALA A 58 5.12 -9.52 3.32
N PHE A 59 6.13 -9.02 4.04
CA PHE A 59 6.57 -7.63 3.94
C PHE A 59 7.51 -7.36 2.75
N ILE A 60 8.20 -8.38 2.24
CA ILE A 60 9.25 -8.21 1.21
C ILE A 60 8.75 -7.43 0.00
N PRO A 61 7.56 -7.71 -0.58
CA PRO A 61 7.11 -6.98 -1.76
C PRO A 61 6.90 -5.49 -1.51
N THR A 62 6.28 -5.13 -0.38
CA THR A 62 6.04 -3.73 -0.02
C THR A 62 7.34 -3.01 0.31
N VAL A 63 8.23 -3.64 1.08
CA VAL A 63 9.55 -3.07 1.40
C VAL A 63 10.38 -2.85 0.14
N LEU A 64 10.36 -3.80 -0.80
CA LEU A 64 11.02 -3.65 -2.09
C LEU A 64 10.42 -2.51 -2.92
N LEU A 65 9.08 -2.39 -2.96
CA LEU A 65 8.41 -1.30 -3.64
C LEU A 65 8.84 0.06 -3.08
N LEU A 66 8.90 0.21 -1.74
CA LEU A 66 9.36 1.43 -1.08
C LEU A 66 10.81 1.76 -1.41
N PHE A 67 11.69 0.74 -1.39
CA PHE A 67 13.09 0.91 -1.76
C PHE A 67 13.22 1.40 -3.21
N LEU A 68 12.55 0.71 -4.15
CA LEU A 68 12.63 1.01 -5.57
C LEU A 68 12.07 2.38 -5.92
N PHE A 69 11.03 2.84 -5.23
CA PHE A 69 10.42 4.15 -5.48
C PHE A 69 10.89 5.26 -4.55
N SER A 70 11.85 5.00 -3.66
CA SER A 70 12.33 6.00 -2.70
C SER A 70 12.92 7.26 -3.34
N ASP A 71 13.59 7.10 -4.49
CA ASP A 71 14.17 8.18 -5.27
C ASP A 71 13.21 8.76 -6.32
N PHE A 72 11.93 8.38 -6.30
CA PHE A 72 11.00 8.72 -7.38
C PHE A 72 10.83 10.22 -7.53
N ILE A 73 10.53 10.94 -6.46
CA ILE A 73 10.39 12.40 -6.50
C ILE A 73 11.78 13.06 -6.45
N SER A 74 12.60 12.73 -5.44
CA SER A 74 13.90 13.36 -5.18
C SER A 74 14.90 13.25 -6.34
N GLY A 75 14.96 12.11 -7.04
CA GLY A 75 15.94 11.91 -8.11
C GLY A 75 15.77 12.86 -9.31
N ASP A 76 14.54 13.14 -9.74
CA ASP A 76 14.34 14.16 -10.77
C ASP A 76 14.41 15.58 -10.19
N PHE A 77 14.14 15.76 -8.89
CA PHE A 77 14.35 17.06 -8.24
C PHE A 77 15.82 17.44 -8.27
N GLU A 78 16.73 16.57 -7.85
CA GLU A 78 18.17 16.83 -7.91
C GLU A 78 18.63 17.09 -9.36
N ALA A 79 18.09 16.36 -10.33
CA ALA A 79 18.42 16.55 -11.74
C ALA A 79 17.81 17.82 -12.38
N MET A 80 16.64 18.28 -11.92
CA MET A 80 15.87 19.38 -12.50
C MET A 80 15.85 20.67 -11.68
N ALA A 81 16.30 20.64 -10.42
CA ALA A 81 16.21 21.75 -9.47
C ALA A 81 16.89 23.01 -9.99
N VAL A 82 18.06 22.87 -10.64
CA VAL A 82 18.83 24.01 -11.14
C VAL A 82 18.12 24.73 -12.30
N TYR A 83 17.41 24.00 -13.17
CA TYR A 83 16.85 24.55 -14.42
C TYR A 83 15.35 24.85 -14.37
N ILE A 84 14.55 24.05 -13.66
CA ILE A 84 13.08 24.16 -13.68
C ILE A 84 12.57 24.97 -12.49
N LEU A 85 13.12 24.77 -11.29
CA LEU A 85 12.64 25.48 -10.09
C LEU A 85 12.99 26.97 -10.12
N THR A 86 14.07 27.35 -10.80
CA THR A 86 14.51 28.75 -10.94
C THR A 86 13.77 29.53 -12.02
N ARG A 87 13.09 28.88 -12.97
CA ARG A 87 12.49 29.53 -14.15
C ARG A 87 11.00 29.26 -14.35
N ALA A 88 10.42 28.26 -13.71
CA ALA A 88 9.00 27.93 -13.91
C ALA A 88 8.11 28.77 -12.96
N PRO A 89 7.18 29.61 -13.48
CA PRO A 89 6.31 30.43 -12.63
C PRO A 89 5.30 29.59 -11.81
N ARG A 90 5.18 28.29 -12.08
CA ARG A 90 4.29 27.35 -11.38
C ARG A 90 4.93 25.95 -11.28
N PRO A 91 5.85 25.70 -10.33
CA PRO A 91 6.53 24.41 -10.21
C PRO A 91 5.56 23.23 -10.08
N MET A 92 4.40 23.43 -9.45
CA MET A 92 3.36 22.40 -9.33
C MET A 92 2.75 21.91 -10.67
N ARG A 93 2.79 22.71 -11.74
CA ARG A 93 2.35 22.24 -13.07
C ARG A 93 3.29 21.17 -13.63
N CYS A 94 4.55 21.15 -13.22
CA CYS A 94 5.53 20.14 -13.61
C CYS A 94 5.39 18.85 -12.77
N PHE A 95 4.93 18.95 -11.52
CA PHE A 95 4.83 17.81 -10.60
C PHE A 95 3.49 17.06 -10.65
N GLY A 96 2.38 17.72 -10.99
CA GLY A 96 1.08 17.05 -11.13
C GLY A 96 1.11 15.82 -12.05
N PRO A 97 1.61 15.94 -13.30
CA PRO A 97 1.74 14.80 -14.21
C PRO A 97 2.64 13.68 -13.66
N LYS A 98 3.63 14.02 -12.83
CA LYS A 98 4.55 13.05 -12.22
C LYS A 98 3.88 12.27 -11.09
N LEU A 99 3.05 12.91 -10.27
CA LEU A 99 2.23 12.24 -9.26
C LEU A 99 1.18 11.32 -9.91
N LEU A 100 0.57 11.75 -11.01
CA LEU A 100 -0.33 10.89 -11.79
C LEU A 100 0.41 9.69 -12.39
N TYR A 101 1.64 9.89 -12.86
CA TYR A 101 2.47 8.79 -13.34
C TYR A 101 2.85 7.82 -12.22
N LEU A 102 3.16 8.32 -11.02
CA LEU A 102 3.37 7.49 -9.83
C LEU A 102 2.12 6.65 -9.52
N ALA A 103 0.96 7.29 -9.44
CA ALA A 103 -0.31 6.60 -9.23
C ALA A 103 -0.56 5.53 -10.31
N GLY A 104 -0.23 5.80 -11.57
CA GLY A 104 -0.30 4.80 -12.64
C GLY A 104 0.63 3.60 -12.42
N CYS A 105 1.87 3.83 -11.98
CA CYS A 105 2.82 2.77 -11.62
C CYS A 105 2.30 1.91 -10.45
N ILE A 106 1.75 2.53 -9.40
CA ILE A 106 1.20 1.82 -8.25
C ILE A 106 -0.08 1.06 -8.64
N ALA A 107 -0.95 1.65 -9.45
CA ALA A 107 -2.14 0.96 -9.97
C ALA A 107 -1.76 -0.28 -10.79
N LEU A 108 -0.75 -0.17 -11.66
CA LEU A 108 -0.23 -1.31 -12.41
C LEU A 108 0.33 -2.40 -11.48
N TYR A 109 1.11 -2.03 -10.47
CA TYR A 109 1.59 -2.97 -9.45
C TYR A 109 0.44 -3.69 -8.75
N SER A 110 -0.58 -2.96 -8.30
CA SER A 110 -1.73 -3.52 -7.60
C SER A 110 -2.57 -4.44 -8.47
N VAL A 111 -2.79 -4.10 -9.75
CA VAL A 111 -3.50 -4.97 -10.70
C VAL A 111 -2.70 -6.24 -10.99
N LEU A 112 -1.39 -6.15 -11.18
CA LEU A 112 -0.54 -7.32 -11.38
C LEU A 112 -0.51 -8.24 -10.16
N GLY A 113 -0.42 -7.67 -8.95
CA GLY A 113 -0.50 -8.44 -7.70
C GLY A 113 -1.86 -9.11 -7.51
N ALA A 114 -2.94 -8.40 -7.85
CA ALA A 114 -4.29 -8.95 -7.81
C ALA A 114 -4.49 -10.09 -8.80
N ALA A 115 -4.01 -9.92 -10.03
CA ALA A 115 -4.02 -10.96 -11.07
C ALA A 115 -3.20 -12.18 -10.63
N ALA A 116 -1.99 -11.98 -10.08
CA ALA A 116 -1.17 -13.07 -9.57
C ALA A 116 -1.88 -13.84 -8.44
N SER A 117 -2.58 -13.13 -7.56
CA SER A 117 -3.35 -13.73 -6.47
C SER A 117 -4.53 -14.56 -6.98
N LEU A 118 -5.27 -14.04 -7.96
CA LEU A 118 -6.38 -14.76 -8.58
C LEU A 118 -5.89 -16.02 -9.31
N CYS A 119 -4.83 -15.90 -10.11
CA CYS A 119 -4.24 -17.02 -10.82
C CYS A 119 -3.71 -18.11 -9.87
N ALA A 120 -3.02 -17.72 -8.80
CA ALA A 120 -2.49 -18.65 -7.81
C ALA A 120 -3.61 -19.36 -7.04
N GLY A 121 -4.68 -18.65 -6.66
CA GLY A 121 -5.84 -19.25 -6.00
C GLY A 121 -6.56 -20.25 -6.91
N LEU A 122 -6.79 -19.91 -8.17
CA LEU A 122 -7.38 -20.87 -9.13
C LEU A 122 -6.48 -22.08 -9.36
N ALA A 123 -5.16 -21.87 -9.44
CA ALA A 123 -4.19 -22.96 -9.61
C ALA A 123 -4.06 -23.86 -8.36
N SER A 124 -4.40 -23.38 -7.16
CA SER A 124 -4.44 -24.18 -5.94
C SER A 124 -5.72 -25.03 -5.78
N GLY A 125 -6.58 -25.02 -6.80
CA GLY A 125 -7.87 -25.71 -6.76
C GLY A 125 -8.93 -24.99 -5.92
N ALA A 126 -8.76 -23.69 -5.65
CA ALA A 126 -9.76 -22.94 -4.91
C ALA A 126 -11.06 -22.83 -5.71
N SER A 127 -12.20 -23.13 -5.06
CA SER A 127 -13.49 -23.09 -5.76
C SER A 127 -13.87 -21.64 -6.07
N PRO A 128 -14.17 -21.31 -7.35
CA PRO A 128 -14.68 -19.99 -7.74
C PRO A 128 -16.18 -19.84 -7.45
N GLU A 129 -16.85 -20.88 -6.95
CA GLU A 129 -18.25 -20.81 -6.54
C GLU A 129 -18.40 -19.75 -5.45
N GLU A 130 -19.39 -18.86 -5.62
CA GLU A 130 -19.66 -17.73 -4.72
C GLU A 130 -18.56 -16.65 -4.66
N PHE A 131 -17.70 -16.55 -5.69
CA PHE A 131 -16.70 -15.48 -5.74
C PHE A 131 -17.31 -14.08 -5.67
N ASN A 132 -16.87 -13.28 -4.71
CA ASN A 132 -17.40 -11.95 -4.44
C ASN A 132 -16.56 -10.87 -5.13
N TRP A 133 -16.96 -10.50 -6.36
CA TRP A 133 -16.31 -9.46 -7.14
C TRP A 133 -16.27 -8.08 -6.47
N ARG A 134 -17.27 -7.74 -5.64
CA ARG A 134 -17.32 -6.44 -4.97
C ARG A 134 -16.22 -6.34 -3.92
N MET A 135 -16.11 -7.36 -3.11
CA MET A 135 -15.07 -7.48 -2.09
C MET A 135 -13.68 -7.50 -2.71
N PHE A 136 -13.47 -8.29 -3.77
CA PHE A 136 -12.23 -8.29 -4.52
C PHE A 136 -11.85 -6.89 -5.02
N THR A 137 -12.80 -6.17 -5.61
CA THR A 137 -12.56 -4.81 -6.14
C THR A 137 -12.19 -3.84 -5.01
N VAL A 138 -12.86 -3.93 -3.87
CA VAL A 138 -12.57 -3.11 -2.69
C VAL A 138 -11.16 -3.40 -2.18
N GLU A 139 -10.75 -4.67 -2.10
CA GLU A 139 -9.41 -5.06 -1.66
C GLU A 139 -8.33 -4.48 -2.57
N VAL A 140 -8.53 -4.55 -3.88
CA VAL A 140 -7.58 -4.00 -4.87
C VAL A 140 -7.47 -2.48 -4.73
N ILE A 141 -8.59 -1.79 -4.46
CA ILE A 141 -8.59 -0.34 -4.23
C ILE A 141 -7.83 0.01 -2.94
N LEU A 142 -8.08 -0.70 -1.84
CA LEU A 142 -7.39 -0.47 -0.56
C LEU A 142 -5.89 -0.76 -0.69
N PHE A 143 -5.53 -1.86 -1.37
CA PHE A 143 -4.15 -2.21 -1.65
C PHE A 143 -3.46 -1.12 -2.50
N PHE A 144 -4.13 -0.60 -3.52
CA PHE A 144 -3.64 0.52 -4.31
C PHE A 144 -3.43 1.78 -3.47
N LEU A 145 -4.44 2.21 -2.72
CA LEU A 145 -4.38 3.44 -1.93
C LEU A 145 -3.32 3.37 -0.83
N ASN A 146 -3.18 2.21 -0.17
CA ASN A 146 -2.17 2.02 0.86
C ASN A 146 -0.76 2.07 0.28
N ASN A 147 -0.49 1.39 -0.84
CA ASN A 147 0.82 1.47 -1.50
C ASN A 147 1.11 2.88 -2.03
N LEU A 148 0.08 3.60 -2.52
CA LEU A 148 0.22 4.98 -2.97
C LEU A 148 0.64 5.90 -1.83
N MET A 149 -0.01 5.77 -0.67
CA MET A 149 0.36 6.49 0.56
C MET A 149 1.80 6.17 0.98
N LEU A 150 2.16 4.88 1.12
CA LEU A 150 3.50 4.53 1.59
C LEU A 150 4.60 5.05 0.66
N VAL A 151 4.41 4.90 -0.66
CA VAL A 151 5.37 5.37 -1.65
C VAL A 151 5.39 6.89 -1.73
N GLY A 152 4.24 7.56 -1.59
CA GLY A 152 4.12 9.02 -1.49
C GLY A 152 4.89 9.56 -0.30
N LEU A 153 4.69 8.97 0.88
CA LEU A 153 5.37 9.32 2.12
C LEU A 153 6.89 9.18 2.01
N VAL A 154 7.40 8.05 1.47
CA VAL A 154 8.85 7.88 1.25
C VAL A 154 9.36 8.93 0.27
N SER A 155 8.67 9.11 -0.86
CA SER A 155 9.12 9.98 -1.93
C SER A 155 9.18 11.46 -1.52
N ILE A 156 8.24 11.90 -0.68
CA ILE A 156 8.22 13.27 -0.14
C ILE A 156 9.28 13.41 0.96
N SER A 157 9.37 12.44 1.88
CA SER A 157 10.37 12.49 2.97
C SER A 157 11.80 12.51 2.41
N ALA A 158 12.04 11.80 1.31
CA ALA A 158 13.33 11.76 0.62
C ALA A 158 13.83 13.13 0.17
N LEU A 159 12.95 14.11 -0.04
CA LEU A 159 13.33 15.48 -0.40
C LEU A 159 14.18 16.18 0.66
N LYS A 160 14.06 15.78 1.94
CA LYS A 160 14.76 16.43 3.05
C LYS A 160 15.79 15.52 3.71
N THR A 161 15.51 14.22 3.80
CA THR A 161 16.37 13.28 4.54
C THR A 161 17.27 12.45 3.62
N GLY A 162 17.08 12.53 2.30
CA GLY A 162 17.68 11.62 1.34
C GLY A 162 16.90 10.30 1.21
N SER A 163 16.99 9.68 0.03
CA SER A 163 16.16 8.52 -0.36
C SER A 163 16.36 7.30 0.54
N PHE A 164 17.60 7.00 0.94
CA PHE A 164 17.90 5.83 1.78
C PHE A 164 17.29 5.94 3.19
N TYR A 165 17.47 7.09 3.86
CA TYR A 165 16.94 7.28 5.22
C TYR A 165 15.42 7.40 5.23
N ALA A 166 14.82 8.04 4.22
CA ALA A 166 13.38 8.09 4.04
C ALA A 166 12.78 6.69 3.87
N PHE A 167 13.41 5.86 3.02
CA PHE A 167 13.04 4.46 2.84
C PHE A 167 13.09 3.72 4.18
N LEU A 168 14.21 3.77 4.88
CA LEU A 168 14.41 3.00 6.11
C LEU A 168 13.38 3.39 7.18
N ALA A 169 13.12 4.69 7.35
CA ALA A 169 12.17 5.19 8.32
C ALA A 169 10.73 4.73 8.03
N VAL A 170 10.25 4.88 6.79
CA VAL A 170 8.88 4.50 6.44
C VAL A 170 8.72 2.98 6.43
N ALA A 171 9.71 2.22 5.95
CA ALA A 171 9.68 0.77 5.98
C ALA A 171 9.64 0.26 7.43
N ALA A 172 10.47 0.80 8.32
CA ALA A 172 10.46 0.46 9.74
C ALA A 172 9.12 0.80 10.39
N LEU A 173 8.59 2.01 10.16
CA LEU A 173 7.28 2.42 10.68
C LEU A 173 6.15 1.54 10.18
N HIS A 174 6.16 1.15 8.91
CA HIS A 174 5.16 0.26 8.33
C HIS A 174 5.20 -1.14 8.96
N VAL A 175 6.40 -1.75 9.04
CA VAL A 175 6.59 -3.07 9.64
C VAL A 175 6.21 -3.05 11.12
N ILE A 176 6.69 -2.07 11.90
CA ILE A 176 6.36 -1.94 13.32
C ILE A 176 4.85 -1.75 13.49
N SER A 177 4.21 -0.94 12.66
CA SER A 177 2.76 -0.68 12.71
C SER A 177 1.95 -1.95 12.47
N ILE A 178 2.29 -2.72 11.44
CA ILE A 178 1.59 -3.98 11.14
C ILE A 178 1.86 -5.00 12.23
N LEU A 179 3.11 -5.18 12.69
CA LEU A 179 3.41 -6.10 13.78
C LEU A 179 2.69 -5.71 15.08
N ALA A 180 2.66 -4.42 15.43
CA ALA A 180 1.94 -3.94 16.60
C ALA A 180 0.45 -4.25 16.51
N ALA A 181 -0.17 -4.05 15.33
CA ALA A 181 -1.56 -4.41 15.10
C ALA A 181 -1.79 -5.94 15.17
N THR A 182 -0.94 -6.74 14.53
CA THR A 182 -1.00 -8.21 14.53
C THR A 182 -0.96 -8.79 15.95
N PHE A 183 -0.06 -8.29 16.80
CA PHE A 183 0.13 -8.81 18.16
C PHE A 183 -0.73 -8.11 19.22
N SER A 184 -1.56 -7.15 18.83
CA SER A 184 -2.51 -6.49 19.73
C SER A 184 -3.82 -7.27 19.84
N SER A 185 -4.55 -7.07 20.94
CA SER A 185 -5.84 -7.70 21.19
C SER A 185 -6.84 -6.71 21.81
N GLY A 186 -8.13 -7.02 21.70
CA GLY A 186 -9.22 -6.18 22.21
C GLY A 186 -9.18 -4.74 21.67
N PHE A 187 -9.43 -3.76 22.54
CA PHE A 187 -9.46 -2.33 22.21
C PHE A 187 -8.18 -1.82 21.52
N LEU A 188 -7.01 -2.37 21.86
CA LEU A 188 -5.76 -1.94 21.21
C LEU A 188 -5.72 -2.34 19.73
N LYS A 189 -6.23 -3.54 19.39
CA LYS A 189 -6.32 -3.98 17.99
C LYS A 189 -7.26 -3.09 17.20
N GLU A 190 -8.41 -2.74 17.78
CA GLU A 190 -9.36 -1.82 17.16
C GLU A 190 -8.74 -0.44 16.93
N LEU A 191 -8.07 0.12 17.94
CA LEU A 191 -7.41 1.42 17.83
C LEU A 191 -6.36 1.40 16.71
N PHE A 192 -5.53 0.36 16.62
CA PHE A 192 -4.58 0.23 15.52
C PHE A 192 -5.29 0.07 14.17
N CYS A 193 -6.32 -0.76 14.07
CA CYS A 193 -7.04 -0.97 12.81
C CYS A 193 -7.75 0.30 12.32
N TYR A 194 -8.25 1.16 13.20
CA TYR A 194 -9.01 2.35 12.79
C TYR A 194 -8.21 3.66 12.78
N ALA A 195 -7.20 3.82 13.64
CA ALA A 195 -6.42 5.06 13.71
C ALA A 195 -5.09 4.98 12.94
N ASN A 196 -4.54 3.78 12.76
CA ASN A 196 -3.23 3.63 12.12
C ASN A 196 -3.39 3.63 10.59
N PRO A 197 -2.81 4.62 9.87
CA PRO A 197 -2.86 4.66 8.42
C PRO A 197 -2.20 3.46 7.74
N PHE A 198 -1.15 2.91 8.35
CA PHE A 198 -0.40 1.76 7.82
C PHE A 198 -1.20 0.45 7.84
N CYS A 199 -2.33 0.42 8.56
CA CYS A 199 -3.21 -0.75 8.69
C CYS A 199 -4.46 -0.65 7.81
N GLN A 200 -4.77 0.54 7.25
CA GLN A 200 -6.01 0.78 6.49
C GLN A 200 -6.09 0.02 5.16
N GLY A 201 -4.95 -0.48 4.67
CA GLY A 201 -4.89 -1.28 3.45
C GLY A 201 -5.34 -2.74 3.63
N ILE A 202 -5.69 -3.17 4.85
CA ILE A 202 -5.96 -4.57 5.20
C ILE A 202 -7.44 -4.72 5.56
N TYR A 203 -8.29 -5.07 4.58
CA TYR A 203 -9.74 -5.16 4.78
C TYR A 203 -10.14 -6.16 5.86
N ALA A 204 -9.50 -7.34 5.90
CA ALA A 204 -9.88 -8.41 6.82
C ALA A 204 -9.77 -7.98 8.29
N TRP A 205 -8.86 -7.07 8.60
CA TRP A 205 -8.69 -6.56 9.97
C TRP A 205 -9.84 -5.66 10.41
N HIS A 206 -10.48 -4.97 9.47
CA HIS A 206 -11.67 -4.18 9.74
C HIS A 206 -12.91 -5.07 9.93
N GLU A 207 -12.99 -6.17 9.18
CA GLU A 207 -14.05 -7.18 9.33
C GLU A 207 -13.93 -7.91 10.68
N GLU A 208 -12.72 -8.38 11.03
CA GLU A 208 -12.42 -9.02 12.34
C GLU A 208 -12.64 -8.07 13.53
N ALA A 209 -12.23 -6.81 13.42
CA ALA A 209 -12.46 -5.80 14.46
C ALA A 209 -13.95 -5.45 14.59
N SER A 210 -14.73 -5.54 13.50
CA SER A 210 -16.17 -5.32 13.55
C SER A 210 -16.94 -6.49 14.20
N ALA A 211 -16.43 -7.72 14.09
CA ALA A 211 -17.08 -8.91 14.64
C ALA A 211 -17.14 -8.95 16.18
N GLY A 212 -16.35 -8.13 16.90
CA GLY A 212 -16.31 -8.09 18.36
C GLY A 212 -17.29 -7.13 19.06
N PHE A 213 -17.87 -6.16 18.33
CA PHE A 213 -18.70 -5.09 18.92
C PHE A 213 -19.92 -4.67 18.08
N TYR A 214 -20.06 -5.14 16.83
CA TYR A 214 -21.10 -4.63 15.92
C TYR A 214 -22.28 -5.59 15.74
N GLU A 215 -23.08 -5.77 16.79
CA GLU A 215 -24.53 -5.94 16.69
C GLU A 215 -25.20 -5.27 17.92
N PRO A 216 -26.38 -4.61 17.84
CA PRO A 216 -27.00 -3.83 16.77
C PRO A 216 -27.54 -2.49 17.35
N HIS A 217 -26.71 -1.50 17.70
CA HIS A 217 -27.21 -0.19 18.20
C HIS A 217 -26.86 1.04 17.36
N GLY A 218 -26.35 0.80 16.16
CA GLY A 218 -26.28 1.82 15.13
C GLY A 218 -25.78 1.18 13.88
N LYS A 219 -26.65 1.00 12.89
CA LYS A 219 -26.23 0.75 11.52
C LYS A 219 -25.16 1.79 11.22
N THR A 220 -23.89 1.39 11.12
CA THR A 220 -22.91 2.28 10.52
C THR A 220 -23.46 2.62 9.15
N VAL A 221 -23.63 3.90 8.87
CA VAL A 221 -24.23 4.36 7.62
C VAL A 221 -23.36 3.94 6.43
N PHE A 222 -22.08 3.60 6.68
CA PHE A 222 -21.11 3.19 5.69
C PHE A 222 -20.29 1.94 6.10
N PRO A 223 -19.92 1.06 5.15
CA PRO A 223 -19.06 -0.11 5.40
C PRO A 223 -17.67 0.27 5.93
N PRO A 224 -16.97 -0.57 6.71
CA PRO A 224 -15.61 -0.28 7.20
C PRO A 224 -14.61 0.13 6.10
N ALA A 225 -14.67 -0.51 4.93
CA ALA A 225 -13.85 -0.12 3.77
C ALA A 225 -14.05 1.34 3.32
N PHE A 226 -15.24 1.91 3.49
CA PHE A 226 -15.49 3.31 3.15
C PHE A 226 -14.64 4.24 4.02
N TYR A 227 -14.54 3.95 5.32
CA TYR A 227 -13.69 4.73 6.23
C TYR A 227 -12.22 4.63 5.84
N SER A 228 -11.72 3.43 5.54
CA SER A 228 -10.34 3.21 5.11
C SER A 228 -10.02 3.97 3.81
N VAL A 229 -10.94 3.94 2.83
CA VAL A 229 -10.80 4.71 1.58
C VAL A 229 -10.74 6.21 1.88
N VAL A 230 -11.68 6.75 2.66
CA VAL A 230 -11.70 8.17 3.00
C VAL A 230 -10.43 8.58 3.75
N TYR A 231 -9.98 7.76 4.69
CA TYR A 231 -8.77 8.02 5.48
C TYR A 231 -7.51 8.06 4.63
N LEU A 232 -7.32 7.06 3.74
CA LEU A 232 -6.18 7.03 2.82
C LEU A 232 -6.21 8.18 1.81
N LEU A 233 -7.39 8.59 1.34
CA LEU A 233 -7.54 9.76 0.48
C LEU A 233 -7.20 11.07 1.22
N LEU A 234 -7.58 11.20 2.48
CA LEU A 234 -7.20 12.36 3.31
C LEU A 234 -5.68 12.45 3.45
N ILE A 235 -5.00 11.33 3.70
CA ILE A 235 -3.54 11.30 3.81
C ILE A 235 -2.87 11.64 2.49
N ALA A 236 -3.35 11.09 1.37
CA ALA A 236 -2.86 11.47 0.04
C ALA A 236 -3.03 12.99 -0.21
N GLY A 237 -4.13 13.58 0.30
CA GLY A 237 -4.34 15.03 0.29
C GLY A 237 -3.32 15.79 1.13
N VAL A 238 -3.01 15.32 2.34
CA VAL A 238 -1.98 15.89 3.22
C VAL A 238 -0.59 15.79 2.59
N GLU A 239 -0.24 14.65 2.00
CA GLU A 239 1.00 14.43 1.26
C GLU A 239 1.13 15.42 0.09
N TYR A 240 0.06 15.60 -0.69
CA TYR A 240 0.03 16.58 -1.76
C TYR A 240 0.28 18.01 -1.25
N LEU A 241 -0.35 18.39 -0.14
CA LEU A 241 -0.14 19.69 0.50
C LEU A 241 1.29 19.85 1.04
N ALA A 242 1.86 18.80 1.64
CA ALA A 242 3.23 18.77 2.12
C ALA A 242 4.21 18.97 0.96
N LEU A 243 4.06 18.23 -0.14
CA LEU A 243 4.86 18.41 -1.34
C LEU A 243 4.73 19.85 -1.89
N ARG A 244 3.52 20.40 -1.91
CA ARG A 244 3.28 21.81 -2.30
C ARG A 244 4.03 22.78 -1.41
N HIS A 245 4.05 22.53 -0.12
CA HIS A 245 4.74 23.36 0.85
C HIS A 245 6.26 23.31 0.63
N TYR A 246 6.84 22.12 0.50
CA TYR A 246 8.25 21.93 0.18
C TYR A 246 8.65 22.61 -1.13
N LEU A 247 7.81 22.52 -2.15
CA LEU A 247 8.03 23.17 -3.45
C LEU A 247 7.94 24.69 -3.41
N LYS A 248 7.16 25.26 -2.49
CA LYS A 248 7.02 26.72 -2.35
C LYS A 248 8.14 27.32 -1.51
N ARG A 249 8.59 26.60 -0.48
CA ARG A 249 9.75 26.96 0.36
C ARG A 249 11.07 26.51 -0.22
N ALA A 250 11.08 26.15 -1.50
CA ALA A 250 12.28 25.90 -2.28
C ALA A 250 13.07 27.21 -2.52
N ASP A 251 13.39 27.93 -1.44
CA ASP A 251 14.61 28.70 -1.29
C ASP A 251 15.75 27.67 -1.15
N PHE A 252 16.01 26.92 -2.23
CA PHE A 252 17.14 25.99 -2.29
C PHE A 252 18.34 26.75 -2.87
N PHE A 253 18.91 27.63 -2.04
CA PHE A 253 20.30 28.08 -2.09
C PHE A 253 20.76 28.40 -0.67
#